data_AF-A0A7X5WN74-F1
#
_entry.id   AF-A0A7X5WN74-F1
#
_cell.length_a   1.000
_cell.length_b   1.000
_cell.length_c   1.000
_cell.angle_alpha   90.00
_cell.angle_beta   90.00
_cell.angle_gamma   90.00
#
_symmetry.space_group_name_H-M   'P 1'
#
loop_
_entity.id
_entity.type
_entity.pdbx_description
1 polymer ?
#
loop_
_entity_poly.entity_id
_entity_poly.type
_entity_poly.pdbx_seq_one_letter_code
_entity_poly.pdbx_strand_id
1 'polypeptide(L)' 'GAVEIIHRRELADAADPEARRVELVDDYTERLANPYIAAERGYVDDVIEPAETRRKVAAGFRLLESKR' A
#
# COMPACT_ATOMS: atom_id res chain seq x y z
N GLY A 1 2.28 -12.31 9.18
CA GLY A 1 2.11 -11.03 8.43
C GLY A 1 3.41 -10.24 8.35
N ALA A 2 3.49 -9.17 7.54
CA ALA A 2 4.70 -8.34 7.45
C ALA A 2 5.15 -7.80 8.82
N VAL A 3 4.18 -7.35 9.62
CA VAL A 3 4.37 -6.87 11.01
C VAL A 3 5.03 -7.92 11.91
N GLU A 4 4.61 -9.19 11.84
CA GLU A 4 5.18 -10.27 12.67
C GLU A 4 6.64 -10.57 12.33
N ILE A 5 7.07 -10.31 11.10
CA ILE A 5 8.46 -10.50 10.67
C ILE A 5 9.30 -9.30 11.13
N ILE A 6 8.80 -8.08 10.93
CA ILE A 6 9.50 -6.84 11.26
C ILE A 6 9.62 -6.65 12.78
N HIS A 7 8.54 -6.91 13.53
CA HIS A 7 8.45 -6.69 14.98
C HIS A 7 8.56 -7.98 15.79
N ARG A 8 9.18 -9.04 15.24
CA ARG A 8 9.25 -10.36 15.89
C ARG A 8 9.78 -10.31 17.33
N ARG A 9 10.83 -9.53 17.57
CA ARG A 9 11.46 -9.40 18.89
C ARG A 9 10.58 -8.60 19.85
N GLU A 10 10.04 -7.48 19.37
CA GLU A 10 9.15 -6.62 20.14
C GLU A 10 7.87 -7.34 20.59
N LEU A 11 7.30 -8.18 19.72
CA LEU A 11 6.15 -9.01 20.06
C LEU A 11 6.50 -10.15 21.03
N ALA A 12 7.73 -10.68 20.98
CA ALA A 12 8.17 -11.73 21.90
C ALA A 12 8.44 -11.20 23.32
N ASP A 13 8.88 -9.95 23.44
CA ASP A 13 9.20 -9.29 24.70
C ASP A 13 8.01 -8.50 25.29
N ALA A 14 6.89 -8.40 24.56
CA ALA A 14 5.70 -7.69 24.99
C ALA A 14 4.95 -8.43 26.11
N ALA A 15 4.44 -7.67 27.09
CA ALA A 15 3.60 -8.21 28.16
C ALA A 15 2.24 -8.70 27.65
N ASP A 16 1.69 -8.05 26.61
CA ASP A 16 0.54 -8.50 25.84
C ASP A 16 0.88 -8.45 24.34
N PRO A 17 1.41 -9.55 23.79
CA PRO A 17 1.79 -9.63 22.39
C PRO A 17 0.64 -9.39 21.42
N GLU A 18 -0.59 -9.76 21.79
CA GLU A 18 -1.73 -9.67 20.87
C GLU A 18 -2.26 -8.25 20.78
N ALA A 19 -2.40 -7.56 21.92
CA ALA A 19 -2.73 -6.13 21.92
C ALA A 19 -1.66 -5.33 21.16
N ARG A 20 -0.38 -5.61 21.40
CA ARG A 20 0.72 -4.93 20.72
C ARG A 20 0.74 -5.21 19.21
N ARG A 21 0.38 -6.43 18.81
CA ARG A 21 0.28 -6.81 17.39
C ARG A 21 -0.80 -6.01 16.68
N VAL A 22 -1.96 -5.81 17.30
CA VAL A 22 -3.05 -5.01 16.71
C VAL A 22 -2.59 -3.57 16.48
N GLU A 23 -1.99 -2.93 17.50
CA GLU A 23 -1.46 -1.56 17.37
C GLU A 23 -0.43 -1.43 16.23
N LEU A 24 0.49 -2.39 16.12
CA LEU A 24 1.52 -2.38 15.08
C LEU A 24 0.95 -2.66 13.68
N VAL A 25 -0.12 -3.45 13.58
CA VAL A 25 -0.82 -3.67 12.31
C VAL A 25 -1.54 -2.41 11.87
N ASP A 26 -2.17 -1.69 12.78
CA ASP A 26 -2.85 -0.44 12.49
C ASP A 26 -1.83 0.62 12.06
N ASP A 27 -0.74 0.82 12.80
CA ASP A 27 0.34 1.75 12.43
C ASP A 27 0.97 1.39 11.07
N TYR A 28 1.23 0.10 10.83
CA TYR A 28 1.75 -0.35 9.54
C TYR A 28 0.78 -0.06 8.40
N THR A 29 -0.52 -0.27 8.63
CA THR A 29 -1.54 -0.05 7.61
C THR A 29 -1.67 1.43 7.26
N GLU A 30 -1.77 2.29 8.27
CA GLU A 30 -1.85 3.75 8.08
C GLU A 30 -0.62 4.29 7.35
N ARG A 31 0.56 3.87 7.81
CA ARG A 31 1.83 4.46 7.35
C ARG A 31 2.33 3.87 6.07
N LEU A 32 2.17 2.56 5.84
CA LEU A 32 2.83 1.84 4.76
C LEU A 32 1.87 1.19 3.75
N ALA A 33 0.65 0.84 4.16
CA ALA A 33 -0.34 0.20 3.28
C ALA A 33 -1.27 1.20 2.58
N ASN A 34 -0.81 2.44 2.37
CA ASN A 34 -1.51 3.43 1.57
C ASN A 34 -0.94 3.48 0.13
N PRO A 35 -1.75 3.84 -0.87
CA PRO A 35 -1.32 3.87 -2.28
C PRO A 35 -0.33 5.01 -2.58
N TYR A 36 -0.25 6.02 -1.70
CA TYR A 36 0.54 7.23 -1.94
C TYR A 36 2.05 6.97 -1.87
N ILE A 37 2.50 6.03 -1.04
CA ILE A 37 3.92 5.63 -1.02
C ILE A 37 4.36 5.06 -2.37
N ALA A 38 3.50 4.28 -3.03
CA ALA A 38 3.81 3.76 -4.35
C ALA A 38 3.84 4.89 -5.40
N ALA A 39 2.97 5.90 -5.25
CA ALA A 39 2.92 7.06 -6.13
C ALA A 39 4.16 7.96 -5.97
N GLU A 40 4.60 8.23 -4.73
CA GLU A 40 5.81 9.02 -4.45
C GLU A 40 7.08 8.40 -5.07
N ARG A 41 7.13 7.06 -5.14
CA ARG A 41 8.24 6.32 -5.76
C ARG A 41 8.12 6.19 -7.28
N GLY A 42 7.03 6.67 -7.87
CA GLY A 42 6.75 6.56 -9.30
C GLY A 42 6.48 5.11 -9.77
N TYR A 43 6.10 4.21 -8.86
CA TYR A 43 5.73 2.84 -9.23
C TYR A 43 4.34 2.78 -9.84
N VAL A 44 3.45 3.67 -9.39
CA VAL A 44 2.14 3.91 -10.00
C VAL A 44 2.13 5.32 -10.55
N ASP A 45 1.52 5.50 -11.73
CA ASP A 45 1.46 6.80 -12.39
C ASP A 45 0.52 7.78 -11.65
N ASP A 46 -0.56 7.28 -11.04
CA ASP A 46 -1.59 8.11 -10.41
C ASP A 46 -2.44 7.32 -9.39
N VAL A 47 -2.97 8.02 -8.38
CA VAL A 47 -4.00 7.51 -7.46
C VAL A 47 -5.31 8.17 -7.83
N ILE A 48 -6.26 7.38 -8.31
CA ILE A 48 -7.50 7.89 -8.92
C ILE A 48 -8.73 7.56 -8.10
N GLU A 49 -9.77 8.37 -8.25
CA GLU A 49 -11.11 8.03 -7.80
C GLU A 49 -11.61 6.76 -8.51
N PRO A 50 -12.20 5.77 -7.80
CA PRO A 50 -12.62 4.50 -8.42
C PRO A 50 -13.54 4.69 -9.64
N ALA A 51 -14.42 5.70 -9.61
CA ALA A 51 -15.32 6.02 -10.71
C ALA A 51 -14.60 6.47 -12.00
N GLU A 52 -13.36 6.96 -11.91
CA GLU A 52 -12.58 7.43 -13.06
C GLU A 52 -11.84 6.32 -13.80
N THR A 53 -11.83 5.10 -13.26
CA THR A 53 -11.07 3.95 -13.79
C THR A 53 -11.27 3.76 -15.29
N ARG A 54 -12.53 3.72 -15.77
CA ARG A 54 -12.83 3.53 -17.20
C ARG A 54 -12.21 4.62 -18.08
N ARG A 55 -12.27 5.87 -17.62
CA ARG A 55 -11.75 7.03 -18.35
C ARG A 55 -10.22 6.95 -18.47
N LYS A 56 -9.53 6.64 -17.36
CA LYS A 56 -8.08 6.52 -17.29
C LYS A 56 -7.57 5.37 -18.15
N VAL A 57 -8.21 4.20 -18.06
CA VAL A 57 -7.87 3.02 -18.90
C VAL A 57 -8.04 3.32 -20.39
N ALA A 58 -9.18 3.90 -20.80
CA ALA A 58 -9.40 4.24 -22.21
C ALA A 58 -8.39 5.26 -22.75
N ALA A 59 -7.96 6.22 -21.92
CA ALA A 59 -6.91 7.16 -22.29
C ALA A 59 -5.54 6.46 -22.43
N GLY A 60 -5.20 5.56 -21.50
CA GLY A 60 -3.98 4.75 -21.56
C GLY A 60 -3.90 3.90 -22.83
N PHE A 61 -4.99 3.22 -23.21
CA PHE A 61 -5.02 2.45 -24.45
C PHE A 61 -4.82 3.30 -25.71
N ARG A 62 -5.44 4.48 -25.78
CA ARG A 62 -5.21 5.41 -26.91
C ARG A 62 -3.76 5.87 -26.98
N LEU A 63 -3.14 6.18 -25.84
CA LEU A 63 -1.73 6.59 -25.79
C LEU A 63 -0.80 5.47 -26.26
N LEU A 64 -1.09 4.23 -25.86
CA LEU A 64 -0.25 3.06 -26.13
C LEU A 64 -0.52 2.41 -27.48
N GLU A 65 -1.50 2.89 -28.25
CA GLU A 65 -1.92 2.31 -29.54
C GLU A 65 -0.77 2.17 -30.54
N SER A 66 0.18 3.12 -30.54
CA SER A 66 1.33 3.12 -31.46
C SER A 66 2.64 2.64 -30.83
N LYS A 67 2.60 2.12 -29.60
CA LYS A 67 3.80 1.62 -28.91
C LYS A 67 4.35 0.40 -29.65
N ARG A 68 5.65 0.41 -29.94
CA ARG A 68 6.42 -0.70 -30.55
C ARG A 68 7.47 -1.21 -29.57
#